data_AF-A0A397WCL7-F1
#
_entry.id   AF-A0A397WCL7-F1
#
_cell.length_a   1.000
_cell.length_b   1.000
_cell.length_c   1.000
_cell.angle_alpha   90.00
_cell.angle_beta   90.00
_cell.angle_gamma   90.00
#
_symmetry.space_group_name_H-M   'P 1'
#
loop_
_entity.id
_entity.type
_entity.pdbx_description
1 polymer ?
#
loop_
_entity_poly.entity_id
_entity_poly.type
_entity_poly.pdbx_seq_one_letter_code
_entity_poly.pdbx_strand_id
1 'polypeptide(L)'
;MVENSFENAIDNELFSNSSPYPLSLTIEELISPPKNTRRATKFRKNPSFSPPPRPLNRYLLFRRDFAAKMKQQGMKMTYVNASRLVSNEWNNQPANVLRYFEILEKLAKDKHNEIYPDYRYSPKKKLAKL
;
A
#
# COMPACT_ATOMS: atom_id res chain seq x y z
N MET A 1 9.69 2.04 23.87
CA MET A 1 9.38 0.81 23.10
C MET A 1 10.65 0.48 22.35
N VAL A 2 11.29 -0.63 22.68
CA VAL A 2 12.57 -1.02 22.07
C VAL A 2 12.22 -1.61 20.70
N GLU A 3 12.31 -0.81 19.65
CA GLU A 3 12.32 -1.34 18.28
C GLU A 3 13.49 -2.32 18.17
N ASN A 4 13.17 -3.57 17.88
CA ASN A 4 14.09 -4.69 17.94
C ASN A 4 15.26 -4.43 16.97
N SER A 5 16.48 -4.30 17.50
CA SER A 5 17.69 -4.02 16.71
C SER A 5 17.90 -5.02 15.56
N PHE A 6 17.37 -6.24 15.71
CA PHE A 6 17.32 -7.27 14.68
C PHE A 6 16.38 -6.95 13.51
N GLU A 7 15.20 -6.38 13.77
CA GLU A 7 14.30 -5.94 12.68
C GLU A 7 14.94 -4.81 11.89
N ASN A 8 15.57 -3.85 12.56
CA ASN A 8 16.27 -2.74 11.91
C ASN A 8 17.47 -3.22 11.07
N ALA A 9 18.18 -4.27 11.49
CA ALA A 9 19.25 -4.88 10.69
C ALA A 9 18.72 -5.56 9.42
N ILE A 10 17.63 -6.34 9.52
CA ILE A 10 16.99 -7.00 8.38
C ILE A 10 16.41 -5.99 7.40
N ASP A 11 15.75 -4.95 7.92
CA ASP A 11 15.14 -3.91 7.09
C ASP A 11 16.25 -3.14 6.33
N ASN A 12 17.38 -2.82 7.00
CA ASN A 12 18.55 -2.22 6.35
C ASN A 12 19.19 -3.14 5.29
N GLU A 13 19.29 -4.45 5.55
CA GLU A 13 19.85 -5.42 4.60
C GLU A 13 18.98 -5.55 3.35
N LEU A 14 17.65 -5.56 3.51
CA LEU A 14 16.67 -5.63 2.40
C LEU A 14 16.76 -4.43 1.44
N PHE A 15 17.15 -3.26 1.94
CA PHE A 15 17.38 -2.08 1.10
C PHE A 15 18.82 -1.99 0.56
N SER A 16 19.80 -2.63 1.22
CA SER A 16 21.22 -2.53 0.87
C SER A 16 21.67 -3.55 -0.19
N ASN A 17 21.06 -4.75 -0.26
CA ASN A 17 21.57 -5.88 -1.06
C ASN A 17 20.79 -6.20 -2.35
N SER A 18 20.20 -5.21 -3.03
CA SER A 18 19.23 -5.37 -4.14
C SER A 18 17.84 -5.78 -3.65
N SER A 19 16.85 -4.95 -3.97
CA SER A 19 15.43 -5.17 -3.64
C SER A 19 15.01 -6.61 -4.00
N PRO A 20 14.38 -7.38 -3.09
CA PRO A 20 13.95 -8.76 -3.37
C PRO A 20 12.82 -8.84 -4.40
N TYR A 21 12.23 -7.69 -4.74
CA TYR A 21 11.15 -7.56 -5.70
C TYR A 21 11.43 -6.41 -6.67
N PRO A 22 11.39 -6.63 -7.99
CA PRO A 22 11.60 -5.58 -8.98
C PRO A 22 10.37 -4.68 -9.07
N LEU A 23 10.40 -3.55 -8.38
CA LEU A 23 9.31 -2.58 -8.37
C LEU A 23 9.18 -1.89 -9.74
N SER A 24 7.93 -1.74 -10.21
CA SER A 24 7.56 -0.93 -11.37
C SER A 24 7.33 0.54 -11.02
N LEU A 25 7.08 0.84 -9.73
CA LEU A 25 6.96 2.19 -9.18
C LEU A 25 8.11 2.51 -8.24
N THR A 26 8.46 3.79 -8.09
CA THR A 26 9.43 4.19 -7.04
C THR A 26 8.84 3.95 -5.65
N ILE A 27 9.71 3.71 -4.66
CA ILE A 27 9.27 3.54 -3.26
C ILE A 27 8.43 4.73 -2.81
N GLU A 28 8.89 5.96 -3.08
CA GLU A 28 8.18 7.20 -2.74
C GLU A 28 6.77 7.26 -3.36
N GLU A 29 6.61 6.87 -4.62
CA GLU A 29 5.30 6.85 -5.26
C GLU A 29 4.38 5.79 -4.63
N LEU A 30 4.93 4.64 -4.28
CA LEU A 30 4.19 3.50 -3.76
C LEU A 30 3.63 3.76 -2.36
N ILE A 31 4.48 4.27 -1.46
CA ILE A 31 4.13 4.58 -0.06
C ILE A 31 3.25 5.83 0.06
N SER A 32 3.30 6.72 -0.94
CA SER A 32 2.48 7.93 -0.97
C SER A 32 0.97 7.63 -1.11
N PRO A 33 0.09 8.35 -0.39
CA PRO A 33 -1.36 8.20 -0.49
C PRO A 33 -1.87 8.31 -1.94
N PRO A 34 -2.68 7.36 -2.43
CA PRO A 34 -3.10 7.36 -3.83
C PRO A 34 -4.12 8.47 -4.13
N LYS A 35 -3.76 9.36 -5.05
CA LYS A 35 -4.51 10.59 -5.39
C LYS A 35 -5.82 10.34 -6.15
N ASN A 36 -5.91 9.22 -6.88
CA ASN A 36 -6.99 8.92 -7.82
C ASN A 36 -8.09 8.02 -7.24
N THR A 37 -8.04 7.71 -5.95
CA THR A 37 -9.10 6.91 -5.32
C THR A 37 -10.37 7.74 -5.12
N ARG A 38 -11.52 7.09 -5.09
CA ARG A 38 -12.80 7.75 -4.74
C ARG A 38 -12.70 8.52 -3.42
N ARG A 39 -11.99 7.97 -2.42
CA ARG A 39 -11.80 8.61 -1.12
C ARG A 39 -10.91 9.86 -1.23
N ALA A 40 -9.79 9.78 -1.94
CA ALA A 40 -8.92 10.92 -2.18
C ALA A 40 -9.64 12.04 -2.95
N THR A 41 -10.44 11.70 -3.97
CA THR A 41 -11.26 12.68 -4.69
C THR A 41 -12.30 13.35 -3.79
N LYS A 42 -12.97 12.60 -2.91
CA LYS A 42 -13.93 13.17 -1.95
C LYS A 42 -13.25 14.06 -0.90
N PHE A 43 -12.13 13.62 -0.35
CA PHE A 43 -11.32 14.40 0.57
C PHE A 43 -10.90 15.73 -0.06
N ARG A 44 -10.35 15.71 -1.27
CA ARG A 44 -9.94 16.94 -1.99
C ARG A 44 -11.09 17.92 -2.22
N LYS A 45 -12.30 17.42 -2.49
CA LYS A 45 -13.48 18.28 -2.72
C LYS A 45 -13.99 18.90 -1.41
N ASN A 46 -14.09 18.11 -0.34
CA ASN A 46 -14.66 18.55 0.95
C ASN A 46 -13.87 17.94 2.13
N PRO A 47 -12.67 18.48 2.47
CA PRO A 47 -11.81 17.92 3.52
C PRO A 47 -12.47 17.89 4.90
N SER A 48 -13.30 18.90 5.23
CA SER A 48 -14.00 19.00 6.52
C SER A 48 -15.06 17.90 6.73
N PHE A 49 -15.57 17.31 5.66
CA PHE A 49 -16.69 16.35 5.71
C PHE A 49 -16.31 14.93 5.24
N SER A 50 -15.16 14.78 4.59
CA SER A 50 -14.68 13.50 4.10
C SER A 50 -13.28 13.29 4.65
N PRO A 51 -12.99 12.20 5.39
CA PRO A 51 -11.64 11.93 5.87
C PRO A 51 -10.71 11.52 4.71
N PRO A 52 -9.39 11.69 4.86
CA PRO A 52 -8.43 11.29 3.84
C PRO A 52 -8.50 9.77 3.55
N PRO A 53 -7.92 9.31 2.42
CA PRO A 53 -7.73 7.88 2.18
C PRO A 53 -6.92 7.27 3.33
N ARG A 54 -7.14 5.97 3.58
CA ARG A 54 -6.34 5.22 4.55
C ARG A 54 -4.92 5.03 3.96
N PRO A 55 -3.88 4.88 4.79
CA PRO A 55 -2.62 4.33 4.32
C PRO A 55 -2.86 2.96 3.68
N LEU A 56 -2.05 2.62 2.68
CA LEU A 56 -2.14 1.34 1.99
C LEU A 56 -1.43 0.27 2.84
N ASN A 57 -2.05 -0.92 2.93
CA ASN A 57 -1.39 -2.08 3.53
C ASN A 57 -0.47 -2.79 2.52
N ARG A 58 0.34 -3.74 2.97
CA ARG A 58 1.31 -4.49 2.16
C ARG A 58 0.73 -5.08 0.86
N TYR A 59 -0.47 -5.67 0.94
CA TYR A 59 -1.13 -6.26 -0.22
C TYR A 59 -1.61 -5.19 -1.21
N LEU A 60 -2.14 -4.07 -0.73
CA LEU A 60 -2.56 -2.97 -1.58
C LEU A 60 -1.38 -2.26 -2.24
N LEU A 61 -0.24 -2.17 -1.55
CA LEU A 61 1.02 -1.69 -2.12
C LEU A 61 1.47 -2.62 -3.24
N PHE A 62 1.54 -3.94 -3.00
CA PHE A 62 1.86 -4.93 -4.02
C PHE A 62 0.92 -4.83 -5.22
N ARG A 63 -0.40 -4.76 -4.97
CA ARG A 63 -1.40 -4.65 -6.03
C ARG A 63 -1.26 -3.38 -6.86
N ARG A 64 -0.89 -2.27 -6.23
CA ARG A 64 -0.66 -1.00 -6.92
C ARG A 64 0.55 -1.10 -7.85
N ASP A 65 1.64 -1.67 -7.38
CA ASP A 65 2.84 -1.90 -8.20
C ASP A 65 2.55 -2.90 -9.34
N PHE A 66 1.92 -4.03 -9.04
CA PHE A 66 1.52 -5.03 -10.02
C PHE A 66 0.62 -4.43 -11.12
N ALA A 67 -0.32 -3.55 -10.77
CA ALA A 67 -1.13 -2.85 -11.76
C ALA A 67 -0.29 -1.92 -12.65
N ALA A 68 0.74 -1.25 -12.11
CA ALA A 68 1.67 -0.46 -12.89
C ALA A 68 2.50 -1.32 -13.83
N LYS A 69 3.04 -2.46 -13.35
CA LYS A 69 3.75 -3.46 -14.16
C LYS A 69 2.92 -3.93 -15.34
N MET A 70 1.68 -4.34 -15.09
CA MET A 70 0.77 -4.81 -16.14
C MET A 70 0.44 -3.73 -17.17
N LYS A 71 0.29 -2.47 -16.73
CA LYS A 71 0.10 -1.34 -17.63
C LYS A 71 1.34 -1.07 -18.49
N GLN A 72 2.54 -1.13 -17.92
CA GLN A 72 3.81 -0.98 -18.65
C GLN A 72 3.97 -2.08 -19.70
N GLN A 73 3.48 -3.29 -19.42
CA GLN A 73 3.43 -4.42 -20.37
C GLN A 73 2.29 -4.32 -21.41
N GLY A 74 1.53 -3.22 -21.44
CA GLY A 74 0.42 -3.02 -22.37
C GLY A 74 -0.82 -3.88 -22.09
N MET A 75 -0.87 -4.57 -20.95
CA MET A 75 -1.94 -5.50 -20.63
C MET A 75 -3.20 -4.74 -20.21
N LYS A 76 -4.28 -4.90 -20.99
CA LYS A 76 -5.62 -4.41 -20.63
C LYS A 76 -6.41 -5.56 -20.01
N MET A 77 -6.74 -5.46 -18.73
CA MET A 77 -7.49 -6.48 -18.01
C MET A 77 -8.76 -5.91 -17.41
N THR A 78 -9.81 -6.73 -17.38
CA THR A 78 -11.02 -6.42 -16.60
C THR A 78 -10.67 -6.40 -15.11
N TYR A 79 -11.46 -5.66 -14.33
CA TYR A 79 -11.25 -5.58 -12.87
C TYR A 79 -11.27 -6.96 -12.19
N VAL A 80 -12.18 -7.85 -12.64
CA VAL A 80 -12.33 -9.21 -12.10
C VAL A 80 -11.06 -10.01 -12.34
N ASN A 81 -10.56 -10.03 -13.58
CA ASN A 81 -9.35 -10.77 -13.94
C ASN A 81 -8.12 -10.20 -13.22
N ALA A 82 -7.98 -8.87 -13.19
CA ALA A 82 -6.89 -8.22 -12.48
C ALA A 82 -6.87 -8.57 -10.99
N SER A 83 -8.05 -8.62 -10.34
CA SER A 83 -8.14 -8.98 -8.93
C SER A 83 -7.81 -10.45 -8.66
N ARG A 84 -8.18 -11.36 -9.57
CA ARG A 84 -7.81 -12.78 -9.45
C ARG A 84 -6.31 -12.99 -9.64
N LEU A 85 -5.73 -12.37 -10.66
CA LEU A 85 -4.31 -12.51 -10.98
C LEU A 85 -3.42 -11.98 -9.86
N VAL A 86 -3.68 -10.78 -9.36
CA VAL A 86 -2.86 -10.18 -8.31
C VAL A 86 -2.94 -10.96 -6.98
N SER A 87 -4.09 -11.53 -6.65
CA SER A 87 -4.22 -12.39 -5.46
C SER A 87 -3.44 -13.69 -5.61
N ASN A 88 -3.47 -14.31 -6.79
CA ASN A 88 -2.67 -15.50 -7.07
C ASN A 88 -1.18 -15.18 -7.01
N GLU A 89 -0.76 -14.09 -7.63
CA GLU A 89 0.64 -13.65 -7.63
C GLU A 89 1.14 -13.36 -6.21
N TRP A 90 0.35 -12.66 -5.40
CA TRP A 90 0.68 -12.35 -4.01
C TRP A 90 0.89 -13.63 -3.18
N ASN A 91 0.00 -14.61 -3.31
CA ASN A 91 0.08 -15.86 -2.56
C ASN A 91 1.29 -16.72 -2.95
N ASN A 92 1.83 -16.52 -4.15
CA ASN A 92 3.01 -17.24 -4.65
C ASN A 92 4.32 -16.48 -4.40
N GLN A 93 4.28 -15.27 -3.83
CA GLN A 93 5.51 -14.54 -3.53
C GLN A 93 6.30 -15.22 -2.39
N PRO A 94 7.64 -15.23 -2.47
CA PRO A 94 8.48 -15.75 -1.42
C PRO A 94 8.43 -14.87 -0.15
N ALA A 95 8.79 -15.45 1.00
CA ALA A 95 8.66 -14.79 2.30
C ALA A 95 9.44 -13.45 2.40
N ASN A 96 10.61 -13.35 1.77
CA ASN A 96 11.40 -12.11 1.73
C ASN A 96 10.68 -10.98 0.98
N VAL A 97 9.93 -11.29 -0.08
CA VAL A 97 9.10 -10.30 -0.80
C VAL A 97 7.91 -9.88 0.05
N LEU A 98 7.24 -10.82 0.70
CA LEU A 98 6.14 -10.49 1.61
C LEU A 98 6.63 -9.58 2.74
N ARG A 99 7.80 -9.88 3.32
CA ARG A 99 8.46 -9.04 4.33
C ARG A 99 8.82 -7.66 3.80
N TYR A 100 9.34 -7.57 2.58
CA TYR A 100 9.63 -6.30 1.93
C TYR A 100 8.38 -5.40 1.85
N PHE A 101 7.23 -5.95 1.46
CA PHE A 101 5.98 -5.19 1.43
C PHE A 101 5.41 -4.87 2.83
N GLU A 102 5.73 -5.65 3.87
CA GLU A 102 5.43 -5.28 5.27
C GLU A 102 6.22 -4.03 5.70
N ILE A 103 7.49 -3.93 5.30
CA ILE A 103 8.31 -2.76 5.59
C ILE A 103 7.78 -1.53 4.83
N LEU A 104 7.43 -1.70 3.54
CA LEU A 104 6.78 -0.63 2.77
C LEU A 104 5.44 -0.21 3.39
N GLU A 105 4.70 -1.10 4.03
CA GLU A 105 3.47 -0.76 4.78
C GLU A 105 3.76 0.12 6.00
N LYS A 106 4.84 -0.16 6.75
CA LYS A 106 5.31 0.71 7.84
C LYS A 106 5.63 2.11 7.29
N LEU A 107 6.45 2.18 6.23
CA LEU A 107 6.81 3.44 5.57
C LEU A 107 5.58 4.19 5.02
N ALA A 108 4.60 3.49 4.45
CA ALA A 108 3.37 4.10 3.96
C ALA A 108 2.50 4.66 5.10
N LYS A 109 2.52 4.03 6.27
CA LYS A 109 1.86 4.54 7.47
C LYS A 109 2.57 5.79 7.99
N ASP A 110 3.89 5.78 8.05
CA ASP A 110 4.67 6.93 8.53
C ASP A 110 4.50 8.13 7.61
N LYS A 111 4.66 7.93 6.30
CA LYS A 111 4.38 8.95 5.27
C LYS A 111 2.95 9.48 5.35
N HIS A 112 1.97 8.61 5.64
CA HIS A 112 0.59 9.02 5.81
C HIS A 112 0.39 9.90 7.05
N ASN A 113 1.03 9.56 8.17
CA ASN A 113 0.99 10.35 9.40
C ASN A 113 1.66 11.73 9.21
N GLU A 114 2.75 11.81 8.45
CA GLU A 114 3.38 13.08 8.08
C GLU A 114 2.43 13.98 7.28
N ILE A 115 1.71 13.41 6.30
CA ILE A 115 0.79 14.16 5.42
C ILE A 115 -0.52 14.51 6.14
N TYR A 116 -0.99 13.65 7.05
CA TYR A 116 -2.27 13.78 7.74
C TYR A 116 -2.09 13.55 9.26
N PRO A 117 -1.45 14.49 9.99
CA PRO A 117 -1.13 14.30 11.41
C PRO A 117 -2.37 14.08 12.30
N ASP A 118 -3.51 14.66 11.93
CA ASP A 118 -4.77 14.53 12.68
C ASP A 118 -5.62 13.32 12.26
N TYR A 119 -5.09 12.44 11.40
CA TYR A 119 -5.85 11.31 10.90
C TYR A 119 -6.15 10.28 12.00
N ARG A 120 -7.43 9.94 12.14
CA ARG A 120 -7.88 8.81 12.97
C ARG A 120 -8.79 7.86 12.19
N TYR A 121 -8.48 6.57 12.25
CA TYR A 121 -9.35 5.55 11.67
C TYR A 121 -10.63 5.40 12.50
N SER A 122 -11.76 5.82 11.94
CA SER A 122 -13.10 5.68 12.54
C SER A 122 -14.05 5.02 11.54
N PRO A 123 -14.22 3.68 11.57
CA PRO A 123 -15.15 2.99 10.69
C PRO A 123 -16.60 3.33 11.06
N LYS A 124 -17.45 3.56 10.05
CA LYS A 124 -18.89 3.66 10.27
C LYS A 124 -19.42 2.29 10.72
N LYS A 125 -20.02 2.22 11.90
CA LYS A 125 -20.76 1.03 12.33
C LYS A 125 -21.92 0.82 11.35
N LYS A 126 -22.05 -0.39 10.81
CA LYS A 126 -23.27 -0.77 10.09
C LYS A 126 -24.37 -0.91 11.15
N LEU A 127 -25.48 -0.18 10.98
CA LEU A 127 -26.69 -0.48 11.73
C LEU A 127 -27.09 -1.92 11.35
N ALA A 128 -27.35 -2.75 12.36
CA ALA A 128 -27.93 -4.06 12.13
C ALA A 128 -29.24 -3.85 11.36
N LYS A 129 -29.43 -4.60 10.27
CA LYS A 129 -30.74 -4.62 9.62
C LYS A 129 -31.71 -5.24 10.63
N LEU A 130 -32.71 -4.47 11.05
CA LEU A 130 -33.90 -4.98 11.72
C LEU A 130 -34.67 -5.91 10.77
#